data_AF-A0A7J2XY33-F1
#
_entry.id   AF-A0A7J2XY33-F1
#
_cell.length_a   1.000
_cell.length_b   1.000
_cell.length_c   1.000
_cell.angle_alpha   90.00
_cell.angle_beta   90.00
_cell.angle_gamma   90.00
#
_symmetry.space_group_name_H-M   'P 1'
#
loop_
_entity.id
_entity.type
_entity.pdbx_description
1 polymer ?
#
loop_
_entity_poly.entity_id
_entity_poly.type
_entity_poly.pdbx_seq_one_letter_code
_entity_poly.pdbx_strand_id
1 'polypeptide(L)'
;MGGVVRVALALILILLPVSLSPACPPNAGYVGAIYKQGSDLDSLMEFLRVSGISSSMEVGSFNFSPYSDLSYPSIYINLGSYEEGGSVKAYIFPGSSYTLLMVETDTDLSEAPLIYAESLLSGYLNPELIVNVSASPNNWVPPVPLAEWSKLEKGEELSISVYKCGFIYSRLRKPQIERVGVIANDIDYSLSFNVIREAFERRGVEVDYLGSGTRALINAQKYRAVIILGGPKAP
;
A
#
# COMPACT_ATOMS: atom_id res chain seq x y z
N MET A 1 -30.60 7.37 51.15
CA MET A 1 -30.52 6.92 49.74
C MET A 1 -29.52 7.69 48.87
N GLY A 2 -29.10 8.92 49.22
CA GLY A 2 -28.16 9.70 48.40
C GLY A 2 -26.67 9.30 48.45
N GLY A 3 -26.23 8.53 49.44
CA GLY A 3 -24.82 8.11 49.58
C GLY A 3 -24.40 7.05 48.57
N VAL A 4 -25.26 6.07 48.31
CA VAL A 4 -24.97 4.95 47.37
C VAL A 4 -24.89 5.44 45.93
N VAL A 5 -25.76 6.38 45.54
CA VAL A 5 -25.76 6.99 44.20
C VAL A 5 -24.49 7.80 43.95
N ARG A 6 -23.99 8.53 44.96
CA ARG A 6 -22.75 9.30 44.86
C ARG A 6 -21.51 8.41 44.76
N VAL A 7 -21.48 7.29 45.50
CA VAL A 7 -20.39 6.31 45.43
C VAL A 7 -20.38 5.57 44.09
N ALA A 8 -21.56 5.18 43.58
CA ALA A 8 -21.69 4.56 42.26
C ALA A 8 -21.26 5.52 41.14
N LEU A 9 -21.67 6.80 41.20
CA LEU A 9 -21.29 7.81 40.22
C LEU A 9 -19.77 8.11 40.26
N ALA A 10 -19.18 8.16 41.45
CA ALA A 10 -17.74 8.35 41.62
C ALA A 10 -16.94 7.14 41.07
N LEU A 11 -17.40 5.91 41.33
CA LEU A 11 -16.80 4.69 40.76
C LEU A 11 -16.90 4.68 39.23
N ILE A 12 -18.05 5.07 38.66
CA ILE A 12 -18.23 5.18 37.21
C ILE A 12 -17.28 6.25 36.62
N LEU A 13 -17.16 7.42 37.26
CA LEU A 13 -16.26 8.50 36.82
C LEU A 13 -14.77 8.14 36.92
N ILE A 14 -14.39 7.32 37.91
CA ILE A 14 -13.01 6.81 38.07
C ILE A 14 -12.72 5.70 37.05
N LEU A 15 -13.73 4.91 36.64
CA LEU A 15 -13.60 3.84 35.65
C LEU A 15 -13.78 4.32 34.20
N LEU A 16 -14.37 5.49 33.96
CA LEU A 16 -14.49 6.11 32.64
C LEU A 16 -13.13 6.30 31.92
N PRO A 17 -12.07 6.84 32.55
CA PRO A 17 -10.77 6.98 31.89
C PRO A 17 -10.06 5.65 31.62
N VAL A 18 -10.45 4.55 32.30
CA VAL A 18 -9.92 3.20 32.03
C VAL A 18 -10.60 2.55 30.82
N SER A 19 -11.85 2.94 30.54
CA SER A 19 -12.64 2.43 29.39
C SER A 19 -12.46 3.25 28.12
N LEU A 20 -12.13 4.53 28.23
CA LEU A 20 -11.78 5.41 27.10
C LEU A 20 -10.26 5.42 26.87
N SER A 21 -9.69 4.26 26.57
CA SER A 21 -8.37 4.24 25.91
C SER A 21 -8.59 4.61 24.44
N PRO A 22 -8.12 5.77 23.95
CA PRO A 22 -8.24 6.06 22.53
C PRO A 22 -7.50 4.96 21.77
N ALA A 23 -8.23 4.23 20.90
CA ALA A 23 -7.60 3.49 19.83
C ALA A 23 -6.67 4.46 19.09
N CYS A 24 -5.45 4.04 18.75
CA CYS A 24 -4.52 4.99 18.15
C CYS A 24 -5.08 5.51 16.84
N PRO A 25 -4.82 6.78 16.52
CA PRO A 25 -4.99 7.20 15.14
C PRO A 25 -4.13 6.28 14.25
N PRO A 26 -4.70 5.74 13.16
CA PRO A 26 -3.91 5.00 12.20
C PRO A 26 -2.90 5.94 11.56
N ASN A 27 -1.76 5.40 11.17
CA ASN A 27 -0.66 6.13 10.54
C ASN A 27 -0.20 5.53 9.22
N ALA A 28 -0.95 4.54 8.75
CA ALA A 28 -0.91 3.92 7.44
C ALA A 28 -2.19 3.09 7.26
N GLY A 29 -2.27 2.38 6.15
CA GLY A 29 -3.30 1.40 5.90
C GLY A 29 -2.83 0.29 4.98
N TYR A 30 -3.77 -0.59 4.68
CA TYR A 30 -3.65 -1.65 3.70
C TYR A 30 -4.77 -1.50 2.68
N VAL A 31 -4.45 -1.66 1.41
CA VAL A 31 -5.41 -1.77 0.32
C VAL A 31 -5.11 -3.08 -0.40
N GLY A 32 -6.13 -3.84 -0.77
CA GLY A 32 -5.91 -5.09 -1.49
C GLY A 32 -7.02 -5.44 -2.47
N ALA A 33 -6.62 -6.17 -3.50
CA ALA A 33 -7.49 -6.73 -4.52
C ALA A 33 -7.45 -8.26 -4.47
N ILE A 34 -8.62 -8.87 -4.55
CA ILE A 34 -8.79 -10.32 -4.59
C ILE A 34 -9.14 -10.72 -6.02
N TYR A 35 -8.31 -11.58 -6.60
CA TYR A 35 -8.48 -12.13 -7.93
C TYR A 35 -9.11 -13.51 -7.82
N LYS A 36 -10.15 -13.80 -8.62
CA LYS A 36 -10.68 -15.15 -8.82
C LYS A 36 -9.77 -15.94 -9.76
N GLN A 37 -8.54 -16.13 -9.30
CA GLN A 37 -7.46 -16.81 -9.97
C GLN A 37 -6.60 -17.46 -8.89
N GLY A 38 -6.43 -18.77 -8.98
CA GLY A 38 -5.48 -19.49 -8.14
C GLY A 38 -4.04 -19.15 -8.53
N SER A 39 -3.16 -19.09 -7.53
CA SER A 39 -1.73 -18.85 -7.69
C SER A 39 -0.99 -19.85 -6.83
N ASP A 40 -0.06 -20.59 -7.43
CA ASP A 40 0.91 -21.36 -6.67
C ASP A 40 2.20 -20.55 -6.49
N LEU A 41 2.88 -20.83 -5.38
CA LEU A 41 4.10 -20.13 -4.99
C LEU A 41 5.19 -20.23 -6.06
N ASP A 42 5.39 -21.41 -6.65
CA ASP A 42 6.50 -21.68 -7.55
C ASP A 42 6.37 -20.89 -8.87
N SER A 43 5.18 -20.88 -9.48
CA SER A 43 4.90 -20.13 -10.71
C SER A 43 5.07 -18.63 -10.50
N LEU A 44 4.62 -18.10 -9.36
CA LEU A 44 4.76 -16.68 -9.03
C LEU A 44 6.23 -16.29 -8.82
N MET A 45 6.98 -17.14 -8.12
CA MET A 45 8.42 -16.94 -7.89
C MET A 45 9.20 -16.95 -9.20
N GLU A 46 8.87 -17.86 -10.12
CA GLU A 46 9.46 -17.90 -11.45
C GLU A 46 9.16 -16.62 -12.24
N PHE A 47 7.91 -16.18 -12.24
CA PHE A 47 7.51 -14.93 -12.91
C PHE A 47 8.30 -13.72 -12.42
N LEU A 48 8.42 -13.56 -11.09
CA LEU A 48 9.16 -12.44 -10.49
C LEU A 48 10.64 -12.46 -10.88
N ARG A 49 11.26 -13.65 -10.87
CA ARG A 49 12.66 -13.85 -11.26
C ARG A 49 12.90 -13.52 -12.74
N VAL A 50 12.03 -14.00 -13.63
CA VAL A 50 12.15 -13.77 -15.09
C VAL A 50 11.92 -12.29 -15.43
N SER A 51 11.02 -11.63 -14.71
CA SER A 51 10.68 -10.21 -14.93
C SER A 51 11.73 -9.23 -14.41
N GLY A 52 12.78 -9.70 -13.72
CA GLY A 52 13.83 -8.84 -13.17
C GLY A 52 13.34 -7.86 -12.11
N ILE A 53 12.17 -8.11 -11.52
CA ILE A 53 11.61 -7.28 -10.45
C ILE A 53 12.48 -7.49 -9.22
N SER A 54 13.05 -6.39 -8.69
CA SER A 54 13.90 -6.42 -7.49
C SER A 54 13.07 -6.71 -6.25
N SER A 55 12.76 -7.99 -6.03
CA SER A 55 12.11 -8.46 -4.82
C SER A 55 13.20 -8.87 -3.81
N SER A 56 13.26 -8.19 -2.66
CA SER A 56 13.77 -8.85 -1.46
C SER A 56 12.71 -9.87 -1.09
N MET A 57 13.01 -11.14 -1.36
CA MET A 57 12.05 -12.22 -1.26
C MET A 57 12.36 -12.98 0.02
N GLU A 58 11.77 -12.58 1.16
CA GLU A 58 11.62 -13.54 2.25
C GLU A 58 10.25 -14.17 2.09
N VAL A 59 10.26 -15.43 1.68
CA VAL A 59 9.09 -16.30 1.80
C VAL A 59 8.91 -16.51 3.30
N GLY A 60 7.91 -15.85 3.85
CA GLY A 60 7.68 -15.79 5.28
C GLY A 60 6.19 -15.85 5.60
N SER A 61 5.92 -16.02 6.88
CA SER A 61 4.57 -15.91 7.39
C SER A 61 4.33 -14.46 7.81
N PHE A 62 3.33 -13.80 7.21
CA PHE A 62 3.06 -12.39 7.51
C PHE A 62 2.43 -12.28 8.90
N ASN A 63 3.15 -11.69 9.85
CA ASN A 63 2.65 -11.36 11.18
C ASN A 63 2.18 -9.91 11.20
N PHE A 64 0.86 -9.73 11.20
CA PHE A 64 0.20 -8.42 11.23
C PHE A 64 0.33 -7.70 12.58
N SER A 65 0.65 -8.44 13.63
CA SER A 65 0.81 -7.94 14.99
C SER A 65 1.69 -8.90 15.78
N PRO A 66 2.63 -8.42 16.62
CA PRO A 66 3.32 -9.29 17.58
C PRO A 66 2.36 -9.82 18.67
N TYR A 67 1.12 -9.30 18.70
CA TYR A 67 0.06 -9.68 19.62
C TYR A 67 -1.00 -10.57 18.94
N SER A 68 -0.71 -11.08 17.74
CA SER A 68 -1.56 -12.03 17.03
C SER A 68 -0.71 -13.21 16.61
N ASP A 69 -1.21 -14.42 16.85
CA ASP A 69 -0.60 -15.66 16.37
C ASP A 69 -0.99 -15.99 14.91
N LEU A 70 -1.71 -15.07 14.24
CA LEU A 70 -2.13 -15.23 12.86
C LEU A 70 -0.95 -15.02 11.92
N SER A 71 -0.57 -16.10 11.24
CA SER A 71 0.54 -16.12 10.31
C SER A 71 0.11 -16.80 9.01
N TYR A 72 0.20 -16.07 7.90
CA TYR A 72 -0.19 -16.56 6.58
C TYR A 72 1.02 -16.62 5.67
N PRO A 73 1.23 -17.74 4.94
CA PRO A 73 2.24 -17.79 3.89
C PRO A 73 2.01 -16.66 2.89
N SER A 74 3.04 -15.85 2.66
CA SER A 74 2.97 -14.73 1.74
C SER A 74 4.30 -14.50 1.06
N ILE A 75 4.25 -13.95 -0.15
CA ILE A 75 5.41 -13.36 -0.81
C ILE A 75 5.31 -11.86 -0.64
N TYR A 76 6.37 -11.20 -0.18
CA TYR A 76 6.40 -9.74 -0.24
C TYR A 76 7.33 -9.24 -1.35
N ILE A 77 6.95 -8.11 -1.94
CA ILE A 77 7.68 -7.40 -2.98
C ILE A 77 7.93 -5.99 -2.47
N ASN A 78 9.17 -5.52 -2.57
CA ASN A 78 9.49 -4.14 -2.28
C ASN A 78 9.15 -3.28 -3.50
N LEU A 79 8.11 -2.45 -3.38
CA LEU A 79 7.70 -1.52 -4.44
C LEU A 79 8.60 -0.28 -4.50
N GLY A 80 9.32 0.01 -3.41
CA GLY A 80 10.19 1.17 -3.28
C GLY A 80 10.36 1.58 -1.83
N SER A 81 10.97 2.74 -1.60
CA SER A 81 11.12 3.28 -0.24
C SER A 81 10.48 4.66 -0.16
N TYR A 82 9.81 4.92 0.95
CA TYR A 82 9.45 6.27 1.35
C TYR A 82 10.71 7.06 1.71
N GLU A 83 10.61 8.38 1.69
CA GLU A 83 11.74 9.26 2.02
C GLU A 83 12.30 9.07 3.42
N GLU A 84 11.45 8.72 4.39
CA GLU A 84 11.89 8.46 5.76
C GLU A 84 12.60 7.10 5.91
N GLY A 85 12.81 6.39 4.79
CA GLY A 85 13.52 5.11 4.72
C GLY A 85 12.66 3.87 4.92
N GLY A 86 11.36 4.02 5.19
CA GLY A 86 10.41 2.90 5.25
C GLY A 86 10.21 2.27 3.88
N SER A 87 10.22 0.93 3.78
CA SER A 87 9.90 0.24 2.52
C SER A 87 8.40 0.23 2.27
N VAL A 88 7.99 0.43 1.02
CA VAL A 88 6.63 0.21 0.55
C VAL A 88 6.54 -1.25 0.14
N LYS A 89 5.73 -2.04 0.84
CA LYS A 89 5.61 -3.47 0.56
C LYS A 89 4.28 -3.81 -0.11
N ALA A 90 4.35 -4.64 -1.13
CA ALA A 90 3.25 -5.46 -1.58
C ALA A 90 3.37 -6.86 -0.99
N TYR A 91 2.25 -7.51 -0.74
CA TYR A 91 2.10 -8.85 -0.21
C TYR A 91 1.17 -9.63 -1.13
N ILE A 92 1.59 -10.82 -1.52
CA ILE A 92 0.78 -11.74 -2.30
C ILE A 92 0.48 -12.95 -1.42
N PHE A 93 -0.81 -13.20 -1.21
CA PHE A 93 -1.31 -14.37 -0.50
C PHE A 93 -1.85 -15.35 -1.54
N PRO A 94 -1.07 -16.39 -1.90
CA PRO A 94 -1.50 -17.38 -2.86
C PRO A 94 -2.63 -18.25 -2.29
N GLY A 95 -3.58 -18.59 -3.15
CA GLY A 95 -4.66 -19.53 -2.85
C GLY A 95 -4.95 -20.41 -4.06
N SER A 96 -5.71 -21.48 -3.84
CA SER A 96 -6.11 -22.44 -4.86
C SER A 96 -7.13 -21.86 -5.83
N SER A 97 -8.05 -21.02 -5.34
CA SER A 97 -9.14 -20.43 -6.14
C SER A 97 -9.03 -18.92 -6.22
N TYR A 98 -8.51 -18.29 -5.17
CA TYR A 98 -8.38 -16.85 -5.05
C TYR A 98 -6.97 -16.45 -4.61
N THR A 99 -6.46 -15.39 -5.22
CA THR A 99 -5.19 -14.76 -4.85
C THR A 99 -5.47 -13.36 -4.33
N LEU A 100 -4.84 -12.97 -3.22
CA LEU A 100 -4.89 -11.60 -2.72
C LEU A 100 -3.57 -10.88 -3.00
N LEU A 101 -3.64 -9.74 -3.68
CA LEU A 101 -2.57 -8.75 -3.71
C LEU A 101 -2.94 -7.63 -2.74
N MET A 102 -2.10 -7.39 -1.74
CA MET A 102 -2.31 -6.36 -0.73
C MET A 102 -1.08 -5.48 -0.62
N VAL A 103 -1.24 -4.18 -0.49
CA VAL A 103 -0.14 -3.21 -0.41
C VAL A 103 -0.26 -2.35 0.83
N GLU A 104 0.86 -1.90 1.36
CA GLU A 104 0.90 -0.82 2.34
C GLU A 104 0.58 0.52 1.66
N THR A 105 -0.25 1.33 2.31
CA THR A 105 -0.64 2.66 1.82
C THR A 105 -0.70 3.68 2.96
N ASP A 106 -0.91 4.95 2.64
CA ASP A 106 -1.01 6.03 3.61
C ASP A 106 -2.35 6.01 4.39
N THR A 107 -2.54 6.98 5.28
CA THR A 107 -3.76 7.13 6.08
C THR A 107 -5.01 7.50 5.26
N ASP A 108 -4.84 7.97 4.02
CA ASP A 108 -5.95 8.29 3.12
C ASP A 108 -6.47 7.02 2.42
N LEU A 109 -5.84 5.85 2.67
CA LEU A 109 -6.15 4.56 2.04
C LEU A 109 -6.07 4.62 0.51
N SER A 110 -5.07 5.34 -0.02
CA SER A 110 -4.86 5.51 -1.46
C SER A 110 -4.68 4.16 -2.18
N GLU A 111 -5.39 3.97 -3.29
CA GLU A 111 -5.24 2.80 -4.18
C GLU A 111 -4.01 2.88 -5.09
N ALA A 112 -3.32 4.02 -5.16
CA ALA A 112 -2.20 4.21 -6.09
C ALA A 112 -1.07 3.17 -5.94
N PRO A 113 -0.66 2.76 -4.72
CA PRO A 113 0.33 1.69 -4.57
C PRO A 113 -0.18 0.34 -5.07
N LEU A 114 -1.50 0.08 -4.98
CA LEU A 114 -2.11 -1.15 -5.46
C LEU A 114 -2.04 -1.19 -6.98
N ILE A 115 -2.50 -0.12 -7.65
CA ILE A 115 -2.43 0.01 -9.11
C ILE A 115 -0.99 -0.16 -9.62
N TYR A 116 -0.01 0.39 -8.89
CA TYR A 116 1.40 0.20 -9.24
C TYR A 116 1.83 -1.28 -9.09
N ALA A 117 1.52 -1.93 -7.97
CA ALA A 117 1.80 -3.34 -7.78
C ALA A 117 1.11 -4.23 -8.83
N GLU A 118 -0.14 -3.93 -9.18
CA GLU A 118 -0.88 -4.60 -10.26
C GLU A 118 -0.18 -4.45 -11.60
N SER A 119 0.32 -3.25 -11.92
CA SER A 119 1.05 -3.03 -13.17
C SER A 119 2.35 -3.84 -13.26
N LEU A 120 3.04 -4.05 -12.12
CA LEU A 120 4.23 -4.90 -12.07
C LEU A 120 3.90 -6.38 -12.24
N LEU A 121 2.70 -6.78 -11.81
CA LEU A 121 2.24 -8.17 -11.80
C LEU A 121 1.27 -8.48 -12.94
N SER A 122 1.05 -7.58 -13.89
CA SER A 122 0.01 -7.71 -14.92
C SER A 122 0.25 -8.88 -15.89
N GLY A 123 1.49 -9.37 -15.98
CA GLY A 123 1.82 -10.59 -16.71
C GLY A 123 1.43 -11.89 -15.98
N TYR A 124 1.06 -11.80 -14.70
CA TYR A 124 0.73 -12.93 -13.84
C TYR A 124 -0.70 -12.86 -13.30
N LEU A 125 -1.14 -11.70 -12.77
CA LEU A 125 -2.49 -11.47 -12.27
C LEU A 125 -3.33 -10.76 -13.33
N ASN A 126 -4.51 -11.30 -13.64
CA ASN A 126 -5.44 -10.65 -14.57
C ASN A 126 -6.40 -9.71 -13.83
N PRO A 127 -6.32 -8.37 -14.03
CA PRO A 127 -7.19 -7.41 -13.37
C PRO A 127 -8.69 -7.56 -13.71
N GLU A 128 -9.05 -8.21 -14.82
CA GLU A 128 -10.45 -8.51 -15.13
C GLU A 128 -11.07 -9.57 -14.20
N LEU A 129 -10.24 -10.30 -13.45
CA LEU A 129 -10.67 -11.33 -12.50
C LEU A 129 -10.81 -10.80 -11.07
N ILE A 130 -10.68 -9.49 -10.84
CA ILE A 130 -10.88 -8.89 -9.51
C ILE A 130 -12.34 -9.05 -9.10
N VAL A 131 -12.56 -9.65 -7.94
CA VAL A 131 -13.90 -9.86 -7.35
C VAL A 131 -14.16 -8.96 -6.14
N ASN A 132 -13.11 -8.43 -5.52
CA ASN A 132 -13.21 -7.53 -4.38
C ASN A 132 -11.98 -6.63 -4.31
N VAL A 133 -12.21 -5.34 -4.03
CA VAL A 133 -11.18 -4.41 -3.58
C VAL A 133 -11.63 -3.88 -2.24
N SER A 134 -10.75 -3.92 -1.25
CA SER A 134 -11.04 -3.43 0.08
C SER A 134 -9.82 -2.76 0.70
N ALA A 135 -10.08 -1.98 1.74
CA ALA A 135 -9.05 -1.24 2.43
C ALA A 135 -9.33 -1.27 3.94
N SER A 136 -8.26 -1.19 4.73
CA SER A 136 -8.37 -1.02 6.17
C SER A 136 -7.21 -0.24 6.73
N PRO A 137 -7.44 0.57 7.77
CA PRO A 137 -6.35 1.15 8.56
C PRO A 137 -5.40 0.08 9.12
N ASN A 138 -4.14 0.45 9.34
CA ASN A 138 -3.12 -0.50 9.78
C ASN A 138 -3.23 -0.93 11.25
N ASN A 139 -4.16 -0.36 12.02
CA ASN A 139 -4.48 -0.77 13.38
C ASN A 139 -5.60 -1.82 13.46
N TRP A 140 -6.13 -2.27 12.32
CA TRP A 140 -7.14 -3.34 12.21
C TRP A 140 -6.43 -4.66 11.89
N VAL A 141 -6.67 -5.67 12.71
CA VAL A 141 -5.99 -6.97 12.59
C VAL A 141 -7.01 -8.11 12.67
N PRO A 142 -7.02 -9.04 11.70
CA PRO A 142 -6.31 -8.92 10.42
C PRO A 142 -6.86 -7.73 9.59
N PRO A 143 -6.09 -7.22 8.60
CA PRO A 143 -6.60 -6.26 7.64
C PRO A 143 -7.84 -6.79 6.91
N VAL A 144 -8.76 -5.89 6.56
CA VAL A 144 -10.01 -6.26 5.86
C VAL A 144 -9.74 -7.05 4.57
N PRO A 145 -8.78 -6.69 3.70
CA PRO A 145 -8.51 -7.47 2.48
C PRO A 145 -8.16 -8.93 2.76
N LEU A 146 -7.42 -9.19 3.85
CA LEU A 146 -7.09 -10.56 4.24
C LEU A 146 -8.30 -11.32 4.79
N ALA A 147 -9.13 -10.67 5.60
CA ALA A 147 -10.34 -11.28 6.14
C ALA A 147 -11.29 -11.69 5.02
N GLU A 148 -11.50 -10.82 4.02
CA GLU A 148 -12.31 -11.11 2.84
C GLU A 148 -11.72 -12.25 2.00
N TRP A 149 -10.40 -12.25 1.78
CA TRP A 149 -9.73 -13.34 1.07
C TRP A 149 -9.84 -14.66 1.82
N SER A 150 -9.64 -14.68 3.14
CA SER A 150 -9.76 -15.88 3.97
C SER A 150 -11.17 -16.46 3.92
N LYS A 151 -12.19 -15.59 3.90
CA LYS A 151 -13.58 -16.00 3.72
C LYS A 151 -13.83 -16.63 2.36
N LEU A 152 -13.30 -16.04 1.28
CA LEU A 152 -13.48 -16.56 -0.09
C LEU A 152 -12.69 -17.84 -0.36
N GLU A 153 -11.44 -17.90 0.07
CA GLU A 153 -10.52 -19.02 -0.22
C GLU A 153 -10.71 -20.19 0.76
N LYS A 154 -10.90 -19.91 2.05
CA LYS A 154 -10.94 -20.94 3.11
C LYS A 154 -12.31 -21.13 3.75
N GLY A 155 -13.26 -20.23 3.50
CA GLY A 155 -14.55 -20.23 4.21
C GLY A 155 -14.44 -19.81 5.68
N GLU A 156 -13.29 -19.28 6.12
CA GLU A 156 -13.06 -18.85 7.50
C GLU A 156 -13.45 -17.37 7.69
N GLU A 157 -14.34 -17.10 8.64
CA GLU A 157 -14.65 -15.73 9.06
C GLU A 157 -13.69 -15.28 10.16
N LEU A 158 -12.80 -14.34 9.81
CA LEU A 158 -11.84 -13.77 10.76
C LEU A 158 -12.45 -12.57 11.49
N SER A 159 -12.43 -12.61 12.83
CA SER A 159 -12.87 -11.47 13.64
C SER A 159 -11.83 -10.36 13.61
N ILE A 160 -12.21 -9.19 13.06
CA ILE A 160 -11.35 -8.01 13.01
C ILE A 160 -11.34 -7.32 14.37
N SER A 161 -10.14 -7.10 14.91
CA SER A 161 -9.92 -6.38 16.16
C SER A 161 -9.13 -5.10 15.92
N VAL A 162 -9.46 -4.04 16.65
CA VAL A 162 -8.73 -2.75 16.60
C VAL A 162 -7.75 -2.68 17.78
N TYR A 163 -6.45 -2.66 17.49
CA TYR A 163 -5.41 -2.71 18.52
C TYR A 163 -5.13 -1.34 19.17
N LYS A 164 -4.74 -1.38 20.45
CA LYS A 164 -4.33 -0.22 21.27
C LYS A 164 -2.85 0.13 21.05
N CYS A 165 -2.44 1.33 21.44
CA CYS A 165 -1.13 1.90 21.12
C CYS A 165 0.05 1.10 21.64
N GLY A 166 0.97 0.79 20.73
CA GLY A 166 2.19 0.06 21.04
C GLY A 166 2.96 -0.45 19.82
N PHE A 167 2.29 -0.70 18.68
CA PHE A 167 2.96 -1.27 17.50
C PHE A 167 2.49 -0.64 16.20
N ILE A 168 3.45 -0.19 15.41
CA ILE A 168 3.28 0.49 14.13
C ILE A 168 4.24 -0.19 13.16
N TYR A 169 3.72 -0.93 12.18
CA TYR A 169 4.58 -1.58 11.16
C TYR A 169 5.08 -0.61 10.10
N SER A 170 4.33 0.47 9.85
CA SER A 170 4.73 1.49 8.89
C SER A 170 4.31 2.88 9.38
N ARG A 171 5.26 3.82 9.37
CA ARG A 171 4.99 5.25 9.56
C ARG A 171 4.94 5.86 8.17
N LEU A 172 3.75 5.90 7.58
CA LEU A 172 3.58 6.41 6.23
C LEU A 172 3.03 7.82 6.31
N ARG A 173 3.92 8.80 6.07
CA ARG A 173 3.49 10.17 5.81
C ARG A 173 3.30 10.35 4.32
N LYS A 174 2.22 11.05 3.96
CA LYS A 174 1.98 11.52 2.61
C LYS A 174 3.20 12.32 2.14
N PRO A 175 3.92 11.91 1.07
CA PRO A 175 5.03 12.68 0.56
C PRO A 175 4.49 14.02 0.04
N GLN A 176 5.04 15.12 0.55
CA GLN A 176 4.73 16.46 0.01
C GLN A 176 5.57 16.68 -1.24
N ILE A 177 4.98 16.34 -2.39
CA ILE A 177 5.56 16.62 -3.70
C ILE A 177 4.88 17.87 -4.22
N GLU A 178 5.56 19.00 -4.12
CA GLU A 178 5.07 20.28 -4.67
C GLU A 178 5.41 20.42 -6.15
N ARG A 179 6.45 19.71 -6.62
CA ARG A 179 6.97 19.86 -7.97
C ARG A 179 7.60 18.57 -8.50
N VAL A 180 7.37 18.28 -9.78
CA VAL A 180 7.87 17.10 -10.51
C VAL A 180 8.59 17.52 -11.78
N GLY A 181 9.72 16.89 -12.08
CA GLY A 181 10.42 17.06 -13.34
C GLY A 181 10.01 16.01 -14.37
N VAL A 182 9.82 16.39 -15.63
CA VAL A 182 9.53 15.44 -16.73
C VAL A 182 10.66 15.45 -17.74
N ILE A 183 11.28 14.29 -17.95
CA ILE A 183 12.24 14.05 -19.03
C ILE A 183 11.50 13.41 -20.20
N ALA A 184 11.60 14.02 -21.38
CA ALA A 184 10.98 13.52 -22.59
C ALA A 184 11.71 14.03 -23.83
N ASN A 185 11.74 13.25 -24.91
CA ASN A 185 12.14 13.76 -26.23
C ASN A 185 11.03 14.66 -26.82
N ASP A 186 11.30 15.32 -27.94
CA ASP A 186 10.35 16.27 -28.56
C ASP A 186 9.01 15.61 -28.97
N ILE A 187 9.05 14.32 -29.33
CA ILE A 187 7.87 13.55 -29.75
C ILE A 187 6.98 13.28 -28.52
N ASP A 188 7.55 12.70 -27.47
CA ASP A 188 6.84 12.35 -26.24
C ASP A 188 6.37 13.59 -25.50
N TYR A 189 7.15 14.69 -25.57
CA TYR A 189 6.73 15.99 -25.06
C TYR A 189 5.43 16.45 -25.75
N SER A 190 5.40 16.43 -27.09
CA SER A 190 4.27 16.91 -27.87
C SER A 190 3.00 16.07 -27.66
N LEU A 191 3.15 14.77 -27.38
CA LEU A 191 2.03 13.84 -27.23
C LEU A 191 1.49 13.77 -25.79
N SER A 192 2.37 13.78 -24.80
CA SER A 192 2.03 13.32 -23.45
C SER A 192 2.29 14.35 -22.35
N PHE A 193 3.17 15.34 -22.57
CA PHE A 193 3.55 16.28 -21.52
C PHE A 193 2.37 17.09 -20.99
N ASN A 194 1.51 17.61 -21.88
CA ASN A 194 0.36 18.41 -21.46
C ASN A 194 -0.64 17.59 -20.62
N VAL A 195 -0.90 16.34 -21.01
CA VAL A 195 -1.79 15.45 -20.26
C VAL A 195 -1.26 15.22 -18.84
N ILE A 196 0.05 15.01 -18.72
CA ILE A 196 0.72 14.83 -17.42
C ILE A 196 0.67 16.11 -16.61
N ARG A 197 1.06 17.25 -17.20
CA ARG A 197 1.02 18.56 -16.56
C ARG A 197 -0.37 18.87 -15.99
N GLU A 198 -1.41 18.71 -16.80
CA GLU A 198 -2.80 18.93 -16.35
C GLU A 198 -3.24 17.95 -15.25
N ALA A 199 -2.78 16.69 -15.28
CA ALA A 199 -3.12 15.72 -14.25
C ALA A 199 -2.49 16.06 -12.89
N PHE A 200 -1.26 16.55 -12.88
CA PHE A 200 -0.52 16.92 -11.67
C PHE A 200 -0.90 18.32 -11.14
N GLU A 201 -1.03 19.32 -12.03
CA GLU A 201 -1.42 20.68 -11.63
C GLU A 201 -2.81 20.72 -10.99
N ARG A 202 -3.76 19.89 -11.46
CA ARG A 202 -5.07 19.71 -10.80
C ARG A 202 -4.99 19.21 -9.35
N ARG A 203 -3.88 18.58 -8.98
CA ARG A 203 -3.58 18.09 -7.63
C ARG A 203 -2.69 19.05 -6.85
N GLY A 204 -2.43 20.25 -7.39
CA GLY A 204 -1.57 21.27 -6.76
C GLY A 204 -0.08 20.97 -6.89
N VAL A 205 0.33 20.16 -7.87
CA VAL A 205 1.73 19.80 -8.11
C VAL A 205 2.21 20.46 -9.39
N GLU A 206 3.27 21.26 -9.30
CA GLU A 206 3.89 21.91 -10.46
C GLU A 206 4.69 20.92 -11.29
N VAL A 207 4.68 21.08 -12.62
CA VAL A 207 5.36 20.16 -13.55
C VAL A 207 6.31 20.92 -14.46
N ASP A 208 7.61 20.65 -14.33
CA ASP A 208 8.66 21.27 -15.13
C ASP A 208 9.16 20.31 -16.22
N TYR A 209 9.22 20.77 -17.46
CA TYR A 209 9.88 20.02 -18.54
C TYR A 209 11.40 20.20 -18.47
N LEU A 210 12.13 19.07 -18.39
CA LEU A 210 13.58 19.07 -18.22
C LEU A 210 14.38 18.88 -19.51
N GLY A 211 13.70 18.62 -20.64
CA GLY A 211 14.35 18.26 -21.90
C GLY A 211 14.61 16.76 -22.03
N SER A 212 15.56 16.41 -22.89
CA SER A 212 16.10 15.04 -23.06
C SER A 212 17.63 14.99 -22.93
N GLY A 213 18.18 13.76 -22.82
CA GLY A 213 19.62 13.49 -22.76
C GLY A 213 20.31 13.86 -21.43
N THR A 214 21.65 13.90 -21.45
CA THR A 214 22.49 14.04 -20.23
C THR A 214 22.19 15.29 -19.41
N ARG A 215 21.85 16.41 -20.07
CA ARG A 215 21.54 17.66 -19.37
C ARG A 215 20.21 17.59 -18.60
N ALA A 216 19.23 16.87 -19.14
CA ALA A 216 17.96 16.62 -18.46
C ALA A 216 18.19 15.75 -17.21
N LEU A 217 19.04 14.72 -17.30
CA LEU A 217 19.41 13.89 -16.16
C LEU A 217 20.13 14.67 -15.04
N ILE A 218 21.00 15.63 -15.38
CA ILE A 218 21.64 16.50 -14.38
C ILE A 218 20.60 17.41 -13.72
N ASN A 219 19.69 18.02 -14.51
CA ASN A 219 18.63 18.87 -13.96
C ASN A 219 17.65 18.08 -13.08
N ALA A 220 17.40 16.81 -13.42
CA ALA A 220 16.53 15.92 -12.68
C ALA A 220 16.99 15.67 -11.24
N GLN A 221 18.30 15.79 -10.95
CA GLN A 221 18.84 15.67 -9.58
C GLN A 221 18.30 16.73 -8.62
N LYS A 222 17.73 17.83 -9.13
CA LYS A 222 17.13 18.90 -8.31
C LYS A 222 15.69 18.60 -7.90
N TYR A 223 15.08 17.55 -8.46
CA TYR A 223 13.69 17.20 -8.24
C TYR A 223 13.59 15.99 -7.32
N ARG A 224 12.59 16.03 -6.44
CA ARG A 224 12.25 14.93 -5.54
C ARG A 224 11.60 13.75 -6.27
N ALA A 225 10.88 14.04 -7.35
CA ALA A 225 10.27 13.05 -8.23
C ALA A 225 10.47 13.45 -9.69
N VAL A 226 10.78 12.46 -10.53
CA VAL A 226 11.06 12.65 -11.94
C VAL A 226 10.28 11.61 -12.74
N ILE A 227 9.54 12.05 -13.74
CA ILE A 227 8.84 11.20 -14.69
C ILE A 227 9.69 11.13 -15.95
N ILE A 228 9.99 9.93 -16.43
CA ILE A 228 10.69 9.71 -17.70
C ILE A 228 9.67 9.13 -18.67
N LEU A 229 9.34 9.88 -19.73
CA LEU A 229 8.43 9.40 -20.77
C LEU A 229 9.18 8.48 -21.71
N GLY A 230 8.75 7.22 -21.78
CA GLY A 230 9.42 6.19 -22.55
C GLY A 230 9.25 6.37 -24.06
N GLY A 231 10.38 6.27 -24.76
CA GLY A 231 10.51 6.28 -26.21
C GLY A 231 11.99 6.08 -26.59
N PRO A 232 12.32 5.72 -27.84
CA PRO A 232 13.72 5.73 -28.29
C PRO A 232 14.32 7.11 -27.99
N LYS A 233 15.44 7.16 -27.25
CA LYS A 233 16.15 8.39 -26.85
C LYS A 233 15.49 9.24 -25.73
N ALA A 234 14.62 8.65 -24.92
CA ALA A 234 14.02 9.34 -23.78
C ALA A 234 15.03 9.69 -22.67
N PRO A 235 16.03 8.84 -22.39
CA PRO A 235 17.36 9.27 -21.96
C PRO A 235 18.47 8.91 -22.95
#